data_AF-A0A7X9JG15-F1
#
_entry.id   AF-A0A7X9JG15-F1
#
_cell.length_a   1.000
_cell.length_b   1.000
_cell.length_c   1.000
_cell.angle_alpha   90.00
_cell.angle_beta   90.00
_cell.angle_gamma   90.00
#
_symmetry.space_group_name_H-M   'P 1'
#
loop_
_entity.id
_entity.type
_entity.pdbx_description
1 polymer ?
#
loop_
_entity_poly.entity_id
_entity_poly.type
_entity_poly.pdbx_seq_one_letter_code
_entity_poly.pdbx_strand_id
1 'polypeptide(L)'
;MFLILLILGIVSLSVGSVHIELNRVFNALVRALTGNPSVSSEEELILFSVRLPRILFAGIVGATLSLGGVIFQALLRNPLADPYILGISGGSALGAIIGIVMGAGSFYAGVPLLAFIGALVTVLLV
;
A
#
# COMPACT_ATOMS: atom_id res chain seq x y z
N MET A 1 -11.19 -2.45 15.84
CA MET A 1 -10.48 -2.02 14.61
C MET A 1 -9.73 -3.16 13.93
N PHE A 2 -8.88 -3.93 14.61
CA PHE A 2 -8.16 -5.06 13.99
C PHE A 2 -9.08 -6.12 13.36
N LEU A 3 -10.18 -6.48 14.05
CA LEU A 3 -11.19 -7.40 13.52
C LEU A 3 -11.83 -6.88 12.21
N ILE A 4 -12.12 -5.57 12.15
CA ILE A 4 -12.69 -4.92 10.96
C ILE A 4 -11.68 -4.96 9.82
N LEU A 5 -10.40 -4.69 10.10
CA LEU A 5 -9.32 -4.79 9.10
C LEU A 5 -9.18 -6.21 8.56
N LEU A 6 -9.26 -7.24 9.41
CA LEU A 6 -9.26 -8.64 8.97
C LEU A 6 -10.46 -8.98 8.09
N ILE A 7 -11.67 -8.58 8.50
CA ILE A 7 -12.90 -8.81 7.72
C ILE A 7 -12.81 -8.12 6.35
N LEU A 8 -12.41 -6.84 6.33
CA LEU A 8 -12.24 -6.08 5.08
C LEU A 8 -11.13 -6.67 4.21
N GLY A 9 -10.04 -7.17 4.81
CA GLY A 9 -8.98 -7.87 4.09
C GLY A 9 -9.48 -9.13 3.39
N ILE A 10 -10.28 -9.96 4.07
CA ILE A 10 -10.88 -11.18 3.49
C ILE A 10 -11.87 -10.82 2.37
N VAL A 11 -12.72 -9.81 2.59
CA VAL A 11 -13.65 -9.34 1.55
C VAL A 11 -12.88 -8.80 0.34
N SER A 12 -11.81 -8.02 0.57
CA SER A 12 -10.96 -7.48 -0.49
C SER A 12 -10.22 -8.57 -1.27
N LEU A 13 -9.98 -9.75 -0.70
CA LEU A 13 -9.44 -10.89 -1.45
C LEU A 13 -10.45 -11.50 -2.42
N SER A 14 -11.75 -11.42 -2.12
CA SER A 14 -12.83 -11.94 -2.98
C SER A 14 -13.14 -10.99 -4.15
N VAL A 15 -13.05 -9.68 -3.92
CA VAL A 15 -13.39 -8.64 -4.91
C VAL A 15 -12.19 -8.31 -5.82
N GLY A 16 -12.38 -8.39 -7.14
CA GLY A 16 -11.37 -8.01 -8.12
C GLY A 16 -11.79 -8.31 -9.56
N SER A 17 -10.85 -8.19 -10.51
CA SER A 17 -11.10 -8.44 -11.94
C SER A 17 -11.61 -9.86 -12.25
N VAL A 18 -11.30 -10.81 -11.36
CA VAL A 18 -11.86 -12.17 -11.35
C VAL A 18 -12.61 -12.34 -10.02
N HIS A 19 -13.91 -12.59 -10.06
CA HIS A 19 -14.66 -12.87 -8.84
C HIS A 19 -14.30 -14.25 -8.31
N ILE A 20 -13.78 -14.31 -7.09
CA ILE A 20 -13.45 -15.56 -6.40
C ILE A 20 -14.38 -15.66 -5.20
N GLU A 21 -15.16 -16.74 -5.12
CA GLU A 21 -16.09 -16.99 -4.02
C GLU A 21 -15.36 -17.04 -2.67
N LEU A 22 -15.97 -16.49 -1.61
CA LEU A 22 -15.36 -16.47 -0.27
C LEU A 22 -14.95 -17.87 0.23
N ASN A 23 -15.72 -18.91 -0.11
CA ASN A 23 -15.40 -20.28 0.27
C ASN A 23 -14.06 -20.73 -0.36
N ARG A 24 -13.78 -20.32 -1.60
CA ARG A 24 -12.51 -20.63 -2.28
C ARG A 24 -11.35 -19.83 -1.70
N VAL A 25 -11.56 -18.56 -1.35
CA VAL A 25 -10.55 -17.74 -0.65
C VAL A 25 -10.18 -18.36 0.71
N PHE A 26 -11.17 -18.77 1.49
CA PHE A 26 -10.93 -19.40 2.79
C PHE A 26 -10.20 -20.74 2.63
N ASN A 27 -10.62 -21.58 1.69
CA ASN A 27 -9.94 -22.82 1.38
C ASN A 27 -8.49 -22.58 0.90
N ALA A 28 -8.25 -21.56 0.06
CA ALA A 28 -6.92 -21.20 -0.39
C ALA A 28 -6.02 -20.74 0.77
N LEU A 29 -6.54 -19.95 1.71
CA LEU A 29 -5.81 -19.52 2.92
C LEU A 29 -5.46 -20.71 3.83
N VAL A 30 -6.43 -21.57 4.12
CA VAL A 30 -6.22 -22.77 4.96
C VAL A 30 -5.24 -23.74 4.28
N ARG A 31 -5.31 -23.86 2.95
CA ARG A 31 -4.43 -24.73 2.16
C ARG A 31 -3.03 -24.19 2.03
N ALA A 32 -2.86 -22.87 1.92
CA ALA A 32 -1.55 -22.22 1.99
C ALA A 32 -0.86 -22.44 3.35
N LEU A 33 -1.64 -22.53 4.44
CA LEU A 33 -1.12 -22.86 5.78
C LEU A 33 -0.84 -24.36 5.97
N THR A 34 -1.51 -25.25 5.22
CA THR A 34 -1.41 -26.71 5.36
C THR A 34 -0.56 -27.39 4.26
N GLY A 35 -0.14 -26.66 3.22
CA GLY A 35 0.85 -27.10 2.24
C GLY A 35 0.36 -28.09 1.17
N ASN A 36 -0.94 -28.12 0.85
CA ASN A 36 -1.51 -29.13 -0.07
C ASN A 36 -2.06 -28.49 -1.38
N PRO A 37 -1.42 -28.68 -2.55
CA PRO A 37 -1.76 -27.96 -3.79
C PRO A 37 -2.87 -28.66 -4.60
N SER A 38 -4.06 -28.06 -4.67
CA SER A 38 -5.13 -28.48 -5.61
C SER A 38 -6.20 -27.41 -5.84
N VAL A 39 -5.76 -26.19 -6.15
CA VAL A 39 -6.60 -25.14 -6.77
C VAL A 39 -6.03 -24.88 -8.16
N SER A 40 -6.84 -24.36 -9.10
CA SER A 40 -6.31 -23.87 -10.38
C SER A 40 -5.16 -22.89 -10.10
N SER A 41 -3.99 -23.16 -10.68
CA SER A 41 -2.74 -22.43 -10.39
C SER A 41 -2.84 -20.91 -10.60
N GLU A 42 -3.80 -20.46 -11.41
CA GLU A 42 -4.05 -19.05 -11.73
C GLU A 42 -4.76 -18.30 -10.59
N GLU A 43 -5.77 -18.89 -9.94
CA GLU A 43 -6.49 -18.25 -8.82
C GLU A 43 -5.56 -18.03 -7.62
N GLU A 44 -4.71 -19.01 -7.34
CA GLU A 44 -3.71 -18.95 -6.27
C GLU A 44 -2.66 -17.86 -6.54
N LEU A 45 -2.16 -17.77 -7.77
CA LEU A 45 -1.22 -16.73 -8.18
C LEU A 45 -1.82 -15.33 -8.04
N ILE A 46 -3.08 -15.13 -8.47
CA ILE A 46 -3.77 -13.85 -8.32
C ILE A 46 -3.94 -13.48 -6.83
N LEU A 47 -4.35 -14.44 -6.00
CA LEU A 47 -4.58 -14.22 -4.57
C LEU A 47 -3.28 -13.85 -3.84
N PHE A 48 -2.23 -14.67 -3.98
CA PHE A 48 -1.01 -14.54 -3.19
C PHE A 48 0.04 -13.62 -3.79
N SER A 49 0.14 -13.51 -5.11
CA SER A 49 1.17 -12.68 -5.77
C SER A 49 0.67 -11.28 -6.12
N VAL A 50 -0.65 -11.03 -6.13
CA VAL A 50 -1.21 -9.73 -6.53
C VAL A 50 -2.10 -9.12 -5.45
N ARG A 51 -3.14 -9.82 -5.00
CA ARG A 51 -4.13 -9.24 -4.07
C ARG A 51 -3.59 -9.11 -2.66
N LEU A 52 -2.99 -10.16 -2.13
CA LEU A 52 -2.48 -10.17 -0.76
C LEU A 52 -1.39 -9.10 -0.54
N PRO A 53 -0.35 -8.96 -1.40
CA PRO A 53 0.64 -7.90 -1.24
C PRO A 53 0.01 -6.50 -1.32
N ARG A 54 -0.98 -6.29 -2.20
CA ARG A 54 -1.68 -5.02 -2.34
C ARG A 54 -2.50 -4.65 -1.09
N ILE A 55 -3.20 -5.62 -0.50
CA ILE A 55 -3.99 -5.40 0.74
C ILE A 55 -3.05 -5.06 1.90
N LEU A 56 -1.94 -5.81 2.03
CA LEU A 56 -0.94 -5.52 3.06
C LEU A 56 -0.34 -4.12 2.88
N PHE A 57 0.00 -3.75 1.64
CA PHE A 57 0.52 -2.42 1.34
C PHE A 57 -0.49 -1.31 1.65
N ALA A 58 -1.77 -1.49 1.31
CA ALA A 58 -2.83 -0.56 1.65
C ALA A 58 -2.98 -0.38 3.16
N GLY A 59 -2.88 -1.47 3.93
CA GLY A 59 -2.89 -1.43 5.40
C GLY A 59 -1.70 -0.66 5.98
N ILE A 60 -0.49 -0.93 5.48
CA ILE A 60 0.74 -0.24 5.89
C ILE A 60 0.65 1.26 5.58
N VAL A 61 0.26 1.62 4.35
CA VAL A 61 0.12 3.02 3.91
C VAL A 61 -0.95 3.75 4.73
N GLY A 62 -2.11 3.12 4.97
CA GLY A 62 -3.16 3.72 5.81
C GLY A 62 -2.69 3.95 7.25
N ALA A 63 -1.93 3.00 7.81
CA ALA A 63 -1.36 3.12 9.15
C ALA A 63 -0.31 4.24 9.24
N THR A 64 0.62 4.34 8.27
CA THR A 64 1.64 5.39 8.24
C THR A 64 1.05 6.78 8.01
N LEU A 65 0.03 6.92 7.15
CA LEU A 65 -0.69 8.18 6.98
C LEU A 65 -1.43 8.60 8.26
N SER A 66 -2.09 7.66 8.94
CA SER A 66 -2.76 7.93 10.23
C SER A 66 -1.76 8.38 11.31
N LEU A 67 -0.61 7.71 11.39
CA LEU A 67 0.48 8.06 12.30
C LEU A 67 1.07 9.44 11.98
N GLY A 68 1.34 9.73 10.70
CA GLY A 68 1.81 11.05 10.28
C GLY A 68 0.82 12.15 10.66
N GLY A 69 -0.47 11.94 10.36
CA GLY A 69 -1.54 12.87 10.71
C GLY A 69 -1.60 13.17 12.21
N VAL A 70 -1.60 12.15 13.07
CA VAL A 70 -1.67 12.37 14.53
C VAL A 70 -0.43 13.06 15.08
N ILE A 71 0.76 12.78 14.53
CA ILE A 71 2.00 13.46 14.92
C ILE A 71 1.91 14.96 14.58
N PHE A 72 1.51 15.31 13.36
CA PHE A 72 1.38 16.71 12.96
C PHE A 72 0.29 17.45 13.73
N GLN A 73 -0.86 16.81 13.94
CA GLN A 73 -1.95 17.39 14.75
C GLN A 73 -1.50 17.63 16.19
N ALA A 74 -0.72 16.73 16.79
CA ALA A 74 -0.18 16.89 18.14
C ALA A 74 0.88 17.99 18.24
N LEU A 75 1.83 18.04 17.28
CA LEU A 75 2.90 19.05 17.24
C LEU A 75 2.33 20.46 17.07
N LEU A 76 1.38 20.62 16.15
CA LEU A 76 0.75 21.90 15.85
C LEU A 76 -0.41 22.24 16.78
N ARG A 77 -0.81 21.29 17.65
CA ARG A 77 -1.99 21.36 18.52
C ARG A 77 -3.24 21.81 17.75
N ASN A 78 -3.34 21.37 16.51
CA ASN A 78 -4.41 21.77 15.59
C ASN A 78 -5.00 20.50 14.96
N PRO A 79 -6.25 20.13 15.30
CA PRO A 79 -6.90 18.93 14.76
C PRO A 79 -7.16 19.02 13.25
N LEU A 80 -7.04 20.22 12.64
CA LEU A 80 -7.15 20.44 11.19
C LEU A 80 -5.80 20.41 10.47
N ALA A 81 -4.69 20.25 11.19
CA ALA A 81 -3.38 20.16 10.57
C ALA A 81 -3.23 18.86 9.79
N ASP A 82 -2.74 18.98 8.57
CA ASP A 82 -2.56 17.88 7.64
C ASP A 82 -1.13 17.90 7.05
N PRO A 83 -0.43 16.74 6.95
CA PRO A 83 0.95 16.68 6.48
C PRO A 83 1.16 17.17 5.04
N TYR A 84 0.11 17.15 4.21
CA TYR A 84 0.18 17.57 2.81
C TYR A 84 0.45 19.09 2.68
N ILE A 85 0.18 19.87 3.73
CA ILE A 85 0.38 21.33 3.75
C ILE A 85 1.87 21.72 3.67
N LEU A 86 2.79 20.84 4.08
CA LEU A 86 4.24 21.10 4.06
C LEU A 86 4.91 20.84 2.69
N GLY A 87 4.13 20.57 1.65
CA GLY A 87 4.65 20.36 0.30
C GLY A 87 5.31 18.98 0.08
N ILE A 88 5.34 18.11 1.10
CA ILE A 88 5.94 16.75 1.05
C ILE A 88 5.42 15.95 -0.13
N SER A 89 4.12 16.00 -0.39
CA SER A 89 3.49 15.30 -1.52
C SER A 89 3.84 15.93 -2.86
N GLY A 90 4.02 17.25 -2.92
CA GLY A 90 4.51 17.96 -4.11
C GLY A 90 5.96 17.58 -4.43
N GLY A 91 6.83 17.55 -3.42
CA GLY A 91 8.21 17.07 -3.54
C GLY A 91 8.30 15.62 -3.99
N SER A 92 7.46 14.76 -3.40
CA SER A 92 7.34 13.36 -3.80
C SER A 92 6.90 13.21 -5.26
N ALA A 93 5.91 13.98 -5.70
CA ALA A 93 5.42 13.94 -7.07
C ALA A 93 6.47 14.45 -8.06
N LEU A 94 7.18 15.53 -7.74
CA LEU A 94 8.27 16.04 -8.57
C LEU A 94 9.39 15.01 -8.72
N GLY A 95 9.83 14.39 -7.62
CA GLY A 95 10.84 13.33 -7.64
C GLY A 95 10.41 12.13 -8.50
N ALA A 96 9.14 11.69 -8.36
CA ALA A 96 8.58 10.62 -9.18
C ALA A 96 8.59 10.97 -10.68
N ILE A 97 8.16 12.19 -11.04
CA ILE A 97 8.13 12.68 -12.43
C ILE A 97 9.54 12.72 -13.01
N ILE A 98 10.52 13.25 -12.27
CA ILE A 98 11.93 13.23 -12.69
C ILE A 98 12.40 11.80 -12.96
N GLY A 99 12.08 10.86 -12.06
CA GLY A 99 12.43 9.45 -12.26
C GLY A 99 11.80 8.82 -13.49
N ILE A 100 10.53 9.14 -13.76
CA ILE A 100 9.84 8.66 -14.96
C ILE A 100 10.51 9.21 -16.22
N VAL A 101 10.77 10.53 -16.27
CA VAL A 101 11.37 11.20 -17.43
C VAL A 101 12.81 10.71 -17.68
N MET A 102 13.58 10.45 -16.62
CA MET A 102 14.95 9.93 -16.72
C MET A 102 15.02 8.42 -17.03
N GLY A 103 13.89 7.72 -17.16
CA GLY A 103 13.87 6.29 -17.45
C GLY A 103 14.22 5.39 -16.25
N ALA A 104 14.14 5.92 -15.02
CA ALA A 104 14.39 5.15 -13.79
C ALA A 104 13.35 4.05 -13.55
N GLY A 105 12.26 4.00 -14.32
CA GLY A 105 11.27 2.92 -14.31
C GLY A 105 11.82 1.55 -14.76
N SER A 106 12.97 1.52 -15.42
CA SER A 106 13.70 0.28 -15.74
C SER A 106 14.21 -0.45 -14.49
N PHE A 107 14.42 0.28 -13.40
CA PHE A 107 14.76 -0.27 -12.08
C PHE A 107 13.51 -0.31 -11.20
N TYR A 108 13.20 -1.47 -10.62
CA TYR A 108 11.94 -1.70 -9.87
C TYR A 108 11.69 -0.67 -8.75
N ALA A 109 12.74 -0.14 -8.12
CA ALA A 109 12.65 0.86 -7.07
C ALA A 109 13.05 2.27 -7.52
N GLY A 110 13.35 2.51 -8.81
CA GLY A 110 13.88 3.79 -9.27
C GLY A 110 12.91 4.96 -9.06
N VAL A 111 11.67 4.81 -9.54
CA VAL A 111 10.63 5.83 -9.35
C VAL A 111 10.26 6.00 -7.87
N PRO A 112 9.99 4.93 -7.08
CA PRO A 112 9.74 5.07 -5.64
C PRO A 112 10.87 5.74 -4.86
N LEU A 113 12.14 5.44 -5.16
CA LEU A 113 13.28 6.04 -4.49
C LEU A 113 13.40 7.53 -4.81
N LEU A 114 13.24 7.93 -6.08
CA LEU A 114 13.29 9.33 -6.46
C LEU A 114 12.11 10.11 -5.89
N ALA A 115 10.92 9.51 -5.80
CA ALA A 115 9.78 10.07 -5.10
C ALA A 115 10.09 10.29 -3.61
N PHE A 116 10.67 9.29 -2.94
CA PHE A 116 11.04 9.39 -1.53
C PHE A 116 12.13 10.46 -1.28
N ILE A 117 13.16 10.52 -2.12
CA ILE A 117 14.21 11.54 -2.05
C ILE A 117 13.60 12.93 -2.25
N GLY A 118 12.70 13.09 -3.22
CA GLY A 118 12.00 14.36 -3.46
C GLY A 118 11.20 14.82 -2.23
N ALA A 119 10.48 13.90 -1.59
CA ALA A 119 9.78 14.18 -0.33
C ALA A 119 10.74 14.60 0.80
N LEU A 120 11.86 13.88 0.96
CA LEU A 120 12.86 14.15 1.99
C LEU A 120 13.53 15.52 1.80
N VAL A 121 13.88 15.86 0.56
CA VAL A 121 14.45 17.17 0.21
C VAL A 121 13.46 18.28 0.55
N THR A 122 12.16 18.11 0.27
CA THR A 122 11.16 19.12 0.65
C THR A 122 11.06 19.30 2.16
N VAL A 123 11.06 18.23 2.94
CA VAL A 123 11.05 18.31 4.43
C VAL A 123 12.29 19.02 4.97
N LEU A 124 13.45 18.90 4.31
CA LEU A 124 14.67 19.57 4.74
C LEU A 124 14.71 21.07 4.38
N LEU A 125 14.01 21.46 3.32
CA LEU A 125 14.05 22.84 2.80
C LEU A 125 12.96 23.75 3.37
N VAL A 126 11.81 23.18 3.75
CA VAL A 126 10.61 23.91 4.23
C VAL A 126 10.50 23.79 5.74
#